data_AF-A0AAP3A603-F1
#
_entry.id   AF-A0AAP3A603-F1
#
_cell.length_a   1.000
_cell.length_b   1.000
_cell.length_c   1.000
_cell.angle_alpha   90.00
_cell.angle_beta   90.00
_cell.angle_gamma   90.00
#
_symmetry.space_group_name_H-M   'P 1'
#
loop_
_entity.id
_entity.type
_entity.pdbx_description
1 polymer ?
#
loop_
_entity_poly.entity_id
_entity_poly.type
_entity_poly.pdbx_seq_one_letter_code
_entity_poly.pdbx_strand_id
1 'polypeptide(L)'
;MTDNFYTPPHSIEAEQAVIGGLLLDDDSSERVRKVLAMLKPDSFYSRPHKILFEEITRMHREQKPVDGLTLFDELERKSLTASVGGFAYIAE
;
A
#
# COMPACT_ATOMS: atom_id res chain seq x y z
N MET A 1 26.04 -9.64 -24.84
CA MET A 1 25.05 -8.57 -25.00
C MET A 1 24.75 -8.06 -23.62
N THR A 2 25.34 -6.93 -23.27
CA THR A 2 25.33 -6.32 -21.94
C THR A 2 24.15 -5.38 -21.83
N ASP A 3 23.07 -5.83 -21.18
CA ASP A 3 21.99 -4.95 -20.71
C ASP A 3 21.79 -5.19 -19.21
N ASN A 4 22.83 -4.86 -18.43
CA ASN A 4 22.71 -4.79 -16.98
C ASN A 4 22.30 -3.35 -16.62
N PHE A 5 21.03 -3.02 -16.91
CA PHE A 5 20.43 -1.79 -16.42
C PHE A 5 20.33 -1.89 -14.90
N TYR A 6 20.88 -0.89 -14.21
CA TYR A 6 20.85 -0.74 -12.77
C TYR A 6 19.41 -0.55 -12.27
N THR A 7 18.61 -1.61 -12.27
CA THR A 7 17.35 -1.64 -11.52
C THR A 7 17.69 -1.92 -10.06
N PRO A 8 17.30 -1.03 -9.12
CA PRO A 8 17.42 -1.34 -7.71
C PRO A 8 16.72 -2.66 -7.38
N PRO A 9 17.26 -3.46 -6.44
CA PRO A 9 16.60 -4.69 -6.02
C PRO A 9 15.20 -4.36 -5.47
N HIS A 10 14.18 -5.00 -6.02
CA HIS A 10 12.77 -4.83 -5.65
C HIS A 10 12.03 -6.16 -5.78
N SER A 11 10.89 -6.29 -5.10
CA SER A 11 9.96 -7.41 -5.27
C SER A 11 8.53 -6.90 -5.14
N ILE A 12 7.79 -6.99 -6.24
CA ILE A 12 6.38 -6.58 -6.30
C ILE A 12 5.52 -7.51 -5.44
N GLU A 13 5.82 -8.81 -5.43
CA GLU A 13 5.07 -9.78 -4.61
C GLU A 13 5.23 -9.49 -3.11
N ALA A 14 6.44 -9.10 -2.67
CA ALA A 14 6.67 -8.72 -1.28
C ALA A 14 5.89 -7.44 -0.91
N GLU A 15 5.84 -6.46 -1.81
CA GLU A 15 5.07 -5.24 -1.60
C GLU A 15 3.56 -5.54 -1.48
N GLN A 16 3.02 -6.38 -2.37
CA GLN A 16 1.63 -6.84 -2.31
C GLN A 16 1.34 -7.60 -1.01
N ALA A 17 2.23 -8.48 -0.58
CA ALA A 17 2.07 -9.24 0.66
C ALA A 17 2.03 -8.32 1.90
N VAL A 18 2.84 -7.25 1.92
CA VAL A 18 2.81 -6.26 2.99
C VAL A 18 1.48 -5.51 2.99
N ILE A 19 1.04 -4.99 1.84
CA ILE A 19 -0.22 -4.24 1.73
C ILE A 19 -1.41 -5.14 2.08
N GLY A 20 -1.50 -6.33 1.47
CA GLY A 20 -2.56 -7.29 1.76
C GLY A 20 -2.58 -7.70 3.23
N GLY A 21 -1.40 -7.89 3.85
CA GLY A 21 -1.31 -8.15 5.29
C GLY A 21 -1.86 -7.02 6.14
N LEU A 22 -1.60 -5.76 5.77
CA LEU A 22 -2.14 -4.58 6.47
C LEU A 22 -3.66 -4.45 6.33
N LEU A 23 -4.23 -4.88 5.20
CA LEU A 23 -5.67 -4.83 4.93
C LEU A 23 -6.46 -5.97 5.61
N LEU A 24 -5.78 -7.04 6.02
CA LEU A 24 -6.40 -8.24 6.62
C LEU A 24 -6.29 -8.29 8.15
N ASP A 25 -5.27 -7.65 8.72
CA ASP A 25 -5.06 -7.65 10.18
C ASP A 25 -5.89 -6.55 10.85
N ASP A 26 -6.09 -6.67 12.16
CA ASP A 26 -6.74 -5.62 12.94
C ASP A 26 -5.84 -4.37 12.98
N ASP A 27 -6.41 -3.20 12.69
CA ASP A 27 -5.75 -1.90 12.80
C ASP A 27 -5.09 -1.68 14.16
N SER A 28 -5.68 -2.22 15.22
CA SER A 28 -5.16 -2.10 16.59
C SER A 28 -4.03 -3.08 16.89
N SER A 29 -3.67 -3.97 15.95
CA SER A 29 -2.65 -4.99 16.15
C SER A 29 -1.25 -4.38 16.28
N GLU A 30 -0.45 -4.96 17.17
CA GLU A 30 0.96 -4.58 17.34
C GLU A 30 1.78 -4.80 16.04
N ARG A 31 1.36 -5.76 15.21
CA ARG A 31 2.02 -6.03 13.92
C ARG A 31 1.85 -4.86 12.95
N VAL A 32 0.63 -4.35 12.78
CA VAL A 32 0.34 -3.19 11.93
C VAL A 32 1.16 -1.99 12.41
N ARG A 33 1.11 -1.68 13.72
CA ARG A 33 1.87 -0.56 14.29
C ARG A 33 3.37 -0.67 14.04
N LYS A 34 3.94 -1.86 14.17
CA LYS A 34 5.36 -2.11 13.91
C LYS A 34 5.73 -1.90 12.44
N VAL A 35 4.90 -2.36 11.51
CA VAL A 35 5.10 -2.17 10.07
C VAL A 35 5.05 -0.68 9.71
N LEU A 36 4.03 0.04 10.19
CA LEU A 36 3.86 1.47 9.93
C LEU A 36 4.96 2.35 10.56
N ALA A 37 5.59 1.89 11.64
CA ALA A 37 6.74 2.55 12.25
C ALA A 37 8.05 2.30 11.47
N MET A 38 8.17 1.14 10.80
CA MET A 38 9.39 0.71 10.12
C MET A 38 9.46 1.15 8.66
N LEU A 39 8.32 1.11 7.95
CA LEU A 39 8.24 1.40 6.52
C LEU A 39 7.72 2.81 6.25
N LYS A 40 8.16 3.38 5.14
CA LYS A 40 7.64 4.65 4.59
C LYS A 40 7.06 4.40 3.21
N PRO A 41 6.18 5.27 2.68
CA PRO A 41 5.71 5.15 1.30
C PRO A 41 6.85 5.00 0.29
N ASP A 42 7.96 5.72 0.48
CA ASP A 42 9.13 5.63 -0.40
C ASP A 42 9.89 4.29 -0.35
N SER A 43 9.59 3.41 0.62
CA SER A 43 10.13 2.05 0.70
C SER A 43 9.59 1.13 -0.41
N PHE A 44 8.46 1.49 -1.02
CA PHE A 44 7.86 0.72 -2.11
C PHE A 44 8.44 1.17 -3.45
N TYR A 45 8.75 0.25 -4.35
CA TYR A 45 9.22 0.57 -5.69
C TYR A 45 8.05 1.00 -6.60
N SER A 46 6.92 0.29 -6.51
CA SER A 46 5.74 0.54 -7.33
C SER A 46 5.01 1.81 -6.91
N ARG A 47 4.79 2.74 -7.84
CA ARG A 47 4.05 3.98 -7.59
C ARG A 47 2.63 3.72 -7.05
N PRO A 48 1.83 2.79 -7.61
CA PRO A 48 0.57 2.36 -7.00
C PRO A 48 0.72 1.98 -5.52
N HIS A 49 1.69 1.14 -5.17
CA HIS A 49 1.90 0.69 -3.80
C HIS A 49 2.32 1.83 -2.86
N LYS A 50 3.12 2.80 -3.34
CA LYS A 50 3.43 4.01 -2.58
C LYS A 50 2.15 4.74 -2.16
N ILE A 51 1.24 4.95 -3.11
CA ILE A 51 -0.03 5.67 -2.88
C ILE A 51 -0.92 4.87 -1.92
N LEU A 52 -1.04 3.56 -2.11
CA LEU A 52 -1.82 2.70 -1.21
C LEU A 52 -1.28 2.77 0.22
N PHE A 53 0.04 2.62 0.40
CA PHE A 53 0.65 2.64 1.73
C PHE A 53 0.55 4.02 2.39
N GLU A 54 0.70 5.10 1.63
CA GLU A 54 0.49 6.47 2.12
C GLU A 54 -0.95 6.66 2.63
N GLU A 55 -1.94 6.16 1.89
CA GLU A 55 -3.35 6.26 2.26
C GLU A 55 -3.66 5.42 3.49
N ILE A 56 -3.19 4.17 3.55
CA ILE A 56 -3.28 3.29 4.73
C ILE A 56 -2.70 3.98 5.96
N THR A 57 -1.49 4.54 5.85
CA THR A 57 -0.81 5.23 6.95
C THR A 57 -1.63 6.44 7.42
N ARG A 58 -2.24 7.19 6.50
CA ARG A 58 -3.10 8.34 6.85
C ARG A 58 -4.37 7.88 7.56
N MET A 59 -5.07 6.89 7.04
CA MET A 59 -6.30 6.35 7.64
C MET A 59 -6.03 5.85 9.06
N HIS A 60 -4.93 5.12 9.26
CA HIS A 60 -4.52 4.66 10.58
C HIS A 60 -4.25 5.83 11.56
N ARG A 61 -3.61 6.92 11.10
CA ARG A 61 -3.41 8.15 11.90
C ARG A 61 -4.71 8.86 12.24
N GLU A 62 -5.70 8.78 11.35
CA GLU A 62 -7.06 9.31 11.56
C GLU A 62 -7.95 8.37 12.40
N GLN A 63 -7.40 7.23 12.87
CA GLN A 63 -8.14 6.18 13.57
C GLN A 63 -9.36 5.69 12.77
N LYS A 64 -9.25 5.69 11.44
CA LYS A 64 -10.24 5.11 10.54
C LYS A 64 -9.95 3.62 10.31
N PRO A 65 -10.97 2.78 10.18
CA PRO A 65 -10.80 1.40 9.76
C PRO A 65 -10.02 1.31 8.45
N VAL A 66 -9.02 0.42 8.39
CA VAL A 66 -8.26 0.13 7.18
C VAL A 66 -8.59 -1.28 6.70
N ASP A 67 -9.49 -1.34 5.73
CA ASP A 67 -9.81 -2.54 4.97
C ASP A 67 -9.89 -2.20 3.48
N GLY A 68 -9.92 -3.21 2.61
CA GLY A 68 -9.88 -3.03 1.16
C GLY A 68 -11.04 -2.18 0.61
N LEU A 69 -12.23 -2.29 1.19
CA LEU A 69 -13.40 -1.50 0.74
C LEU A 69 -13.27 -0.06 1.21
N THR A 70 -12.98 0.16 2.49
CA THR A 70 -12.82 1.51 3.04
C THR A 70 -11.67 2.25 2.37
N LEU A 71 -10.55 1.56 2.10
CA LEU A 71 -9.43 2.14 1.36
C LEU A 71 -9.83 2.54 -0.06
N PHE A 72 -10.60 1.69 -0.76
CA PHE A 72 -11.09 2.00 -2.10
C PHE A 72 -11.98 3.25 -2.10
N ASP A 73 -12.93 3.35 -1.17
CA ASP A 73 -13.83 4.51 -1.06
C ASP A 73 -13.05 5.80 -0.76
N GLU A 74 -12.03 5.73 0.10
CA GLU A 74 -11.15 6.86 0.42
C GLU A 74 -10.32 7.30 -0.80
N LEU A 75 -9.83 6.36 -1.61
CA LEU A 75 -9.11 6.64 -2.86
C LEU A 75 -10.04 7.22 -3.94
N GLU A 76 -11.26 6.72 -4.05
CA GLU A 76 -12.26 7.22 -5.00
C GLU A 76 -12.65 8.66 -4.65
N ARG A 77 -12.92 8.94 -3.37
CA ARG A 77 -13.23 10.29 -2.89
C ARG A 77 -12.10 11.29 -3.19
N LYS A 78 -10.84 10.82 -3.20
CA LYS A 78 -9.67 11.62 -3.56
C LYS A 78 -9.34 11.62 -5.05
N SER A 79 -10.12 10.92 -5.88
CA SER A 79 -9.85 10.73 -7.31
C SER A 79 -8.48 10.11 -7.61
N LEU A 80 -7.98 9.26 -6.69
CA LEU A 80 -6.68 8.59 -6.80
C LEU A 80 -6.77 7.19 -7.40
N THR A 81 -7.98 6.64 -7.58
CA THR A 81 -8.21 5.30 -8.15
C THR A 81 -7.52 5.08 -9.50
N ALA A 82 -7.52 6.09 -10.38
CA ALA A 82 -6.81 6.01 -11.66
C ALA A 82 -5.28 5.90 -11.50
N SER A 83 -4.71 6.42 -10.41
CA SER A 83 -3.26 6.40 -10.15
C SER A 83 -2.76 5.07 -9.58
N VAL A 84 -3.65 4.22 -9.08
CA VAL A 84 -3.33 2.91 -8.48
C VAL A 84 -3.71 1.74 -9.39
N GLY A 85 -4.16 2.00 -10.63
CA GLY A 85 -4.58 0.94 -11.58
C GLY A 85 -6.08 0.62 -11.56
N GLY A 86 -6.88 1.37 -10.79
CA GLY A 86 -8.33 1.18 -10.68
C GLY A 86 -8.74 0.09 -9.68
N PHE A 87 -10.04 -0.14 -9.53
CA PHE A 87 -10.61 -1.14 -8.61
C PHE A 87 -10.06 -2.55 -8.85
N ALA A 88 -9.81 -2.90 -10.12
CA ALA A 88 -9.31 -4.23 -10.51
C ALA A 88 -7.97 -4.59 -9.84
N TYR A 89 -7.10 -3.61 -9.57
CA TYR A 89 -5.81 -3.86 -8.94
C TYR A 89 -5.89 -4.02 -7.42
N ILE A 90 -6.90 -3.45 -6.78
CA ILE A 90 -7.11 -3.54 -5.32
C ILE A 90 -7.89 -4.83 -4.98
N ALA A 91 -8.70 -5.32 -5.92
CA ALA A 91 -9.51 -6.53 -5.76
C ALA A 91 -8.77 -7.84 -6.10
N GLU A 92 -7.54 -7.76 -6.63
CA GLU A 92 -6.69 -8.90 -6.98
C GLU A 92 -5.81 -9.32 -5.79
#